data_AF-A0A7X3KYR5-F1
#
_entry.id   AF-A0A7X3KYR5-F1
#
_cell.length_a   1.000
_cell.length_b   1.000
_cell.length_c   1.000
_cell.angle_alpha   90.00
_cell.angle_beta   90.00
_cell.angle_gamma   90.00
#
_symmetry.space_group_name_H-M   'P 1'
#
loop_
_entity.id
_entity.type
_entity.pdbx_description
1 polymer ?
#
loop_
_entity_poly.entity_id
_entity_poly.type
_entity_poly.pdbx_seq_one_letter_code
_entity_poly.pdbx_strand_id
1 'polypeptide(L)' 'MLNGKVAVVTGASRGIGRAVALKLAGEGATVIVNYNGSKERAEEVKKEIEAAG' A
#
# COMPACT_ATOMS: atom_id res chain seq x y z
N MET A 1 11.61 6.44 9.22
CA MET A 1 12.21 6.70 7.90
C MET A 1 12.43 5.36 7.22
N LEU A 2 11.62 5.07 6.20
CA LEU A 2 11.64 3.81 5.45
C LEU A 2 12.12 3.99 4.00
N ASN A 3 12.67 5.15 3.65
CA ASN A 3 13.25 5.42 2.33
C ASN A 3 14.22 4.31 1.89
N GLY A 4 14.00 3.80 0.68
CA GLY A 4 14.79 2.71 0.11
C GLY A 4 14.49 1.32 0.67
N LYS A 5 13.48 1.19 1.56
CA LYS A 5 12.98 -0.11 2.01
C LYS A 5 11.77 -0.52 1.18
N VAL A 6 11.63 -1.84 1.01
CA VAL A 6 10.46 -2.45 0.37
C VAL A 6 9.62 -3.14 1.44
N ALA A 7 8.31 -2.90 1.43
CA ALA A 7 7.36 -3.55 2.32
C ALA A 7 6.30 -4.31 1.51
N VAL A 8 6.11 -5.59 1.81
CA VAL A 8 5.02 -6.40 1.23
C VAL A 8 3.86 -6.44 2.21
N VAL A 9 2.69 -5.97 1.78
CA VAL A 9 1.49 -5.98 2.62
C VAL A 9 0.44 -6.88 1.97
N THR A 10 0.07 -7.96 2.66
CA THR A 10 -1.00 -8.87 2.23
C THR A 10 -2.36 -8.36 2.71
N GLY A 11 -3.41 -8.63 1.93
CA GLY A 11 -4.74 -8.09 2.21
C GLY A 11 -4.80 -6.56 2.16
N ALA A 12 -3.90 -5.92 1.40
CA ALA A 12 -3.70 -4.48 1.38
C ALA A 12 -4.84 -3.70 0.71
N SER A 13 -5.79 -4.36 0.06
CA SER A 13 -6.89 -3.71 -0.66
C SER A 13 -7.98 -3.12 0.25
N ARG A 14 -7.98 -3.40 1.57
CA ARG A 14 -9.01 -2.89 2.50
C ARG A 14 -8.59 -2.94 3.97
N GLY A 15 -9.41 -2.33 4.82
CA GLY A 15 -9.30 -2.43 6.27
C GLY A 15 -7.93 -2.05 6.80
N ILE A 16 -7.40 -2.87 7.71
CA ILE A 16 -6.09 -2.64 8.34
C ILE A 16 -4.95 -2.73 7.32
N GLY A 17 -5.01 -3.68 6.38
CA GLY A 17 -3.97 -3.83 5.35
C GLY A 17 -3.80 -2.56 4.52
N ARG A 18 -4.92 -1.92 4.12
CA ARG A 18 -4.90 -0.62 3.43
C ARG A 18 -4.27 0.47 4.29
N ALA A 19 -4.69 0.60 5.55
CA ALA A 19 -4.15 1.62 6.46
C ALA A 19 -2.64 1.46 6.68
N VAL A 20 -2.17 0.22 6.82
CA VAL A 20 -0.75 -0.10 6.96
C VAL A 20 0.02 0.23 5.69
N ALA A 21 -0.49 -0.15 4.51
CA ALA A 21 0.14 0.16 3.23
C ALA A 21 0.32 1.67 3.02
N LEU A 22 -0.72 2.46 3.28
CA LEU A 22 -0.68 3.92 3.18
C LEU A 22 0.31 4.54 4.18
N LYS A 23 0.34 4.04 5.43
CA LYS A 23 1.29 4.54 6.43
C LYS A 23 2.74 4.26 6.07
N LEU A 24 3.04 3.04 5.63
CA LEU A 24 4.41 2.66 5.24
C LEU A 24 4.89 3.45 4.02
N ALA A 25 4.01 3.67 3.04
CA ALA A 25 4.29 4.53 1.89
C ALA A 25 4.58 5.97 2.33
N GLY A 26 3.75 6.54 3.22
CA GLY A 26 3.96 7.89 3.77
C GLY A 26 5.25 8.04 4.59
N GLU A 27 5.80 6.93 5.11
CA GLU A 27 7.12 6.89 5.76
C GLU A 27 8.30 6.71 4.77
N GLY A 28 8.02 6.62 3.48
CA GLY A 28 8.98 6.56 2.38
C GLY A 28 9.28 5.15 1.84
N ALA A 29 8.53 4.13 2.24
CA ALA A 29 8.75 2.76 1.74
C ALA A 29 8.18 2.56 0.32
N THR A 30 8.83 1.74 -0.49
CA THR A 30 8.19 1.13 -1.66
C THR A 30 7.26 0.02 -1.19
N VAL A 31 5.96 0.14 -1.45
CA VAL A 31 4.96 -0.82 -0.95
C VAL A 31 4.44 -1.73 -2.06
N ILE A 32 4.49 -3.04 -1.82
CA ILE A 32 3.84 -4.06 -2.66
C ILE A 32 2.45 -4.35 -2.08
N VAL A 33 1.41 -3.97 -2.82
CA VAL A 33 0.01 -4.19 -2.47
C VAL A 33 -0.41 -5.59 -2.94
N ASN A 34 -0.43 -6.56 -2.03
CA ASN A 34 -0.97 -7.88 -2.30
C ASN A 34 -2.46 -7.98 -1.89
N TYR A 35 -3.26 -8.58 -2.75
CA TYR A 35 -4.70 -8.72 -2.58
C TYR A 35 -5.19 -10.07 -3.11
N ASN A 36 -6.39 -10.47 -2.68
CA ASN A 36 -7.11 -11.63 -3.23
C ASN A 36 -8.57 -11.24 -3.48
N GLY A 37 -9.07 -11.46 -4.70
CA GLY A 37 -10.47 -11.30 -5.07
C GLY A 37 -11.00 -9.87 -5.21
N SER A 38 -10.15 -8.84 -5.20
CA SER A 38 -10.59 -7.44 -5.37
C SER A 38 -9.50 -6.58 -6.00
N LYS A 39 -9.41 -6.62 -7.34
CA LYS A 39 -8.44 -5.84 -8.11
C LYS A 39 -8.73 -4.35 -8.06
N GLU A 40 -9.99 -3.92 -8.21
CA GLU A 40 -10.33 -2.48 -8.24
C GLU A 40 -9.88 -1.77 -6.96
N ARG A 41 -10.17 -2.38 -5.80
CA ARG A 41 -9.75 -1.83 -4.50
C ARG A 41 -8.24 -1.78 -4.32
N ALA A 42 -7.51 -2.75 -4.88
CA ALA A 42 -6.05 -2.72 -4.83
C ALA A 42 -5.47 -1.59 -5.70
N GLU A 43 -6.07 -1.34 -6.87
CA GLU A 43 -5.71 -0.22 -7.74
C GLU A 43 -6.05 1.14 -7.10
N GLU A 44 -7.15 1.24 -6.35
CA GLU A 44 -7.46 2.45 -5.56
C GLU A 44 -6.36 2.76 -4.54
N VAL A 45 -5.93 1.75 -3.76
CA VAL A 45 -4.83 1.91 -2.79
C VAL A 45 -3.54 2.30 -3.49
N LYS A 46 -3.23 1.68 -4.63
CA LYS A 46 -2.06 2.04 -5.42
C LYS A 46 -2.10 3.52 -5.86
N LYS A 47 -3.24 3.98 -6.40
CA LYS A 47 -3.42 5.38 -6.82
C LYS A 47 -3.29 6.35 -5.66
N GLU A 48 -3.81 6.00 -4.48
CA GLU A 48 -3.66 6.82 -3.28
C GLU A 48 -2.19 6.92 -2.84
N ILE A 49 -1.45 5.82 -2.89
CA ILE A 49 -0.01 5.81 -2.61
C ILE A 49 0.74 6.69 -3.61
N GLU A 50 0.49 6.53 -4.92
CA GLU A 50 1.12 7.33 -5.98
C GLU A 50 0.77 8.82 -5.88
N ALA A 51 -0.44 9.16 -5.44
CA ALA A 51 -0.85 10.55 -5.23
C ALA A 51 -0.20 11.20 -4.00
N ALA A 52 0.25 10.39 -3.03
CA ALA A 52 0.87 10.85 -1.80
C ALA A 52 2.38 11.10 -1.92
N GLY A 53 3.04 10.60 -2.99
CA GLY A 53 4.47 10.84 -3.25
C GLY A 53 5.13 9.79 -4.14
#